data_AF-A0A6I7XU88-F1
#
_entry.id   AF-A0A6I7XU88-F1
#
_cell.length_a   1.000
_cell.length_b   1.000
_cell.length_c   1.000
_cell.angle_alpha   90.00
_cell.angle_beta   90.00
_cell.angle_gamma   90.00
#
_symmetry.space_group_name_H-M   'P 1'
#
loop_
_entity.id
_entity.type
_entity.pdbx_description
1 polymer ?
#
loop_
_entity_poly.entity_id
_entity_poly.type
_entity_poly.pdbx_seq_one_letter_code
_entity_poly.pdbx_strand_id
1 'polypeptide(L)'
;MAYNLLTVDPVGAVVVARALAGCLGVAVRDVDVADADGDPELRNWEAPVLCQYEAVRGDLSRAWDIYAGESVAGQPPEGEVAAALAKEAGTTVLFPAVEAPPSAYWAVTPEGLVTRVRLEPSDDEPPVFTVTAVEAPVPQLPGAVVTRFAEIVREQRPDNP
;
A
#
# COMPACT_ATOMS: atom_id res chain seq x y z
N MET A 1 -3.00 10.34 10.54
CA MET A 1 -1.90 9.41 10.14
C MET A 1 -1.84 9.38 8.63
N ALA A 2 -0.65 9.17 8.06
CA ALA A 2 -0.47 8.98 6.62
C ALA A 2 -0.19 7.50 6.32
N TYR A 3 -0.70 7.00 5.19
CA TYR A 3 -0.47 5.65 4.68
C TYR A 3 -0.06 5.74 3.22
N ASN A 4 0.97 4.97 2.83
CA ASN A 4 1.49 4.90 1.48
C ASN A 4 1.33 3.48 0.96
N LEU A 5 0.35 3.29 0.07
CA LEU A 5 0.03 1.97 -0.45
C LEU A 5 0.31 1.91 -1.94
N LEU A 6 0.68 0.72 -2.42
CA LEU A 6 0.89 0.44 -3.83
C LEU A 6 0.04 -0.78 -4.22
N THR A 7 -0.66 -0.74 -5.35
CA THR A 7 -1.44 -1.91 -5.84
C THR A 7 -0.81 -2.50 -7.08
N VAL A 8 -0.78 -3.85 -7.14
CA VAL A 8 -0.31 -4.58 -8.32
C VAL A 8 -1.22 -4.34 -9.52
N ASP A 9 -2.53 -4.53 -9.33
CA ASP A 9 -3.54 -4.28 -10.35
C ASP A 9 -4.16 -2.87 -10.23
N PRO A 10 -4.76 -2.34 -11.32
CA PRO A 10 -5.47 -1.07 -11.26
C PRO A 10 -6.73 -1.20 -10.39
N VAL A 11 -6.84 -0.34 -9.37
CA VAL A 11 -8.02 -0.26 -8.49
C VAL A 11 -8.75 1.07 -8.74
N GLY A 12 -10.07 1.03 -8.76
CA GLY A 12 -10.91 2.22 -8.94
C GLY A 12 -11.21 2.94 -7.63
N ALA A 13 -11.35 4.27 -7.69
CA ALA A 13 -11.59 5.15 -6.53
C ALA A 13 -12.75 4.69 -5.62
N VAL A 14 -13.85 4.18 -6.19
CA VAL A 14 -15.02 3.70 -5.43
C VAL A 14 -14.68 2.50 -4.54
N VAL A 15 -13.83 1.59 -5.02
CA VAL A 15 -13.39 0.41 -4.25
C VAL A 15 -12.50 0.87 -3.09
N VAL A 16 -11.56 1.79 -3.36
CA VAL A 16 -10.68 2.36 -2.34
C VAL A 16 -11.48 3.11 -1.27
N ALA A 17 -12.43 3.95 -1.67
CA ALA A 17 -13.29 4.69 -0.73
C ALA A 17 -14.04 3.75 0.22
N ARG A 18 -14.56 2.63 -0.29
CA ARG A 18 -15.23 1.61 0.51
C ARG A 18 -14.28 0.89 1.48
N ALA A 19 -13.11 0.50 0.99
CA ALA A 19 -12.09 -0.16 1.81
C ALA A 19 -11.66 0.74 2.98
N LEU A 20 -11.34 2.01 2.68
CA LEU A 20 -10.92 3.01 3.67
C LEU A 20 -12.03 3.33 4.67
N ALA A 21 -13.25 3.53 4.20
CA ALA A 21 -14.38 3.78 5.09
C ALA A 21 -14.61 2.62 6.08
N GLY A 22 -14.54 1.38 5.57
CA GLY A 22 -14.69 0.17 6.38
C GLY A 22 -13.59 0.02 7.42
N CYS A 23 -12.32 0.26 7.07
CA CYS A 23 -11.20 0.06 8.00
C CYS A 23 -11.03 1.23 8.99
N LEU A 24 -11.35 2.46 8.58
CA LEU A 24 -11.25 3.66 9.43
C LEU A 24 -12.53 3.96 10.22
N GLY A 25 -13.59 3.17 10.02
CA GLY A 25 -14.85 3.33 10.75
C GLY A 25 -15.60 4.64 10.44
N VAL A 26 -15.43 5.18 9.22
CA VAL A 26 -16.11 6.40 8.75
C VAL A 26 -17.15 6.08 7.68
N ALA A 27 -18.02 7.03 7.33
CA ALA A 27 -18.92 6.82 6.21
C ALA A 27 -18.18 6.95 4.87
N VAL A 28 -18.61 6.22 3.84
CA VAL A 28 -17.98 6.30 2.49
C VAL A 28 -17.98 7.73 1.93
N ARG A 29 -19.01 8.53 2.25
CA ARG A 29 -19.09 9.95 1.85
C ARG A 29 -18.07 10.85 2.56
N ASP A 30 -17.47 10.37 3.64
CA ASP A 30 -16.46 11.08 4.44
C ASP A 30 -15.03 10.71 3.98
N VAL A 31 -14.92 10.01 2.84
CA VAL A 31 -13.66 9.65 2.18
C VAL A 31 -13.62 10.31 0.81
N ASP A 32 -12.68 11.24 0.61
CA ASP A 32 -12.37 11.83 -0.69
C ASP A 32 -11.28 10.99 -1.37
N VAL A 33 -11.52 10.52 -2.59
CA VAL A 33 -10.52 9.78 -3.39
C VAL A 33 -10.40 10.46 -4.75
N ALA A 34 -9.22 10.99 -5.05
CA ALA A 34 -8.98 11.77 -6.26
C ALA A 34 -7.68 11.38 -6.97
N ASP A 35 -7.67 11.55 -8.29
CA ASP A 35 -6.45 11.45 -9.10
C ASP A 35 -5.52 12.63 -8.77
N ALA A 36 -4.22 12.38 -8.69
CA ALA A 36 -3.19 13.38 -8.43
C ALA A 36 -3.17 14.50 -9.49
N ASP A 37 -3.45 14.14 -10.75
CA ASP A 37 -3.53 15.08 -11.88
C ASP A 37 -4.96 15.60 -12.10
N GLY A 38 -5.90 15.25 -11.20
CA GLY A 38 -7.29 15.68 -11.25
C GLY A 38 -7.50 17.15 -10.88
N ASP A 39 -8.70 17.66 -11.13
CA ASP A 39 -9.09 19.03 -10.78
C ASP A 39 -9.19 19.21 -9.25
N PRO A 40 -8.35 20.05 -8.61
CA PRO A 40 -8.38 20.30 -7.18
C PRO A 40 -9.70 20.92 -6.69
N GLU A 41 -10.45 21.62 -7.55
CA GLU A 41 -11.72 22.25 -7.18
C GLU A 41 -12.86 21.24 -7.01
N LEU A 42 -12.71 20.03 -7.56
CA LEU A 42 -13.68 18.95 -7.42
C LEU A 42 -13.50 18.13 -6.13
N ARG A 43 -12.41 18.35 -5.39
CA ARG A 43 -12.09 17.60 -4.18
C ARG A 43 -12.87 18.07 -2.97
N ASN A 44 -13.30 17.11 -2.15
CA ASN A 44 -13.86 17.40 -0.84
C ASN A 44 -12.75 17.51 0.21
N TRP A 45 -12.10 18.68 0.27
CA TRP A 45 -11.02 18.96 1.22
C TRP A 45 -11.43 18.88 2.71
N GLU A 46 -12.74 18.97 2.99
CA GLU A 46 -13.30 18.85 4.33
C GLU A 46 -13.54 17.38 4.74
N ALA A 47 -13.28 16.41 3.85
CA ALA A 47 -13.43 15.01 4.18
C ALA A 47 -12.41 14.59 5.27
N PRO A 48 -12.85 13.88 6.33
CA PRO A 48 -11.96 13.34 7.35
C PRO A 48 -10.83 12.44 6.83
N VAL A 49 -11.04 11.81 5.67
CA VAL A 49 -10.05 10.97 4.99
C VAL A 49 -9.85 11.50 3.58
N LEU A 50 -8.63 11.89 3.25
CA LEU A 50 -8.20 12.31 1.92
C LEU A 50 -7.32 11.21 1.33
N CYS A 51 -7.60 10.80 0.12
CA CYS A 51 -6.80 9.83 -0.61
C CYS A 51 -6.51 10.37 -2.01
N GLN A 52 -5.23 10.43 -2.34
CA GLN A 52 -4.76 10.78 -3.67
C GLN A 52 -4.14 9.54 -4.31
N TYR A 53 -4.31 9.40 -5.62
CA TYR A 53 -3.69 8.31 -6.36
C TYR A 53 -3.09 8.76 -7.67
N GLU A 54 -2.07 8.04 -8.13
CA GLU A 54 -1.46 8.22 -9.44
C GLU A 54 -1.20 6.88 -10.11
N ALA A 55 -1.08 6.88 -11.44
CA ALA A 55 -0.63 5.70 -12.17
C ALA A 55 0.88 5.53 -12.01
N VAL A 56 1.33 4.30 -11.74
CA VAL A 56 2.75 3.94 -11.76
C VAL A 56 3.01 2.87 -12.83
N ARG A 57 4.28 2.63 -13.13
CA ARG A 57 4.71 1.70 -14.19
C ARG A 57 5.41 0.48 -13.61
N GLY A 58 5.37 -0.64 -14.33
CA GLY A 58 6.10 -1.87 -13.98
C GLY A 58 5.19 -2.94 -13.39
N ASP A 59 5.63 -3.59 -12.31
CA ASP A 59 4.87 -4.62 -11.59
C ASP A 59 3.75 -4.04 -10.72
N LEU A 60 3.64 -2.72 -10.65
CA LEU A 60 2.64 -1.97 -9.91
C LEU A 60 1.81 -1.11 -10.87
N SER A 61 0.56 -0.86 -10.50
CA SER A 61 -0.39 -0.08 -11.30
C SER A 61 -0.74 1.28 -10.69
N ARG A 62 -0.85 1.36 -9.36
CA ARG A 62 -1.23 2.61 -8.66
C ARG A 62 -0.41 2.82 -7.40
N ALA A 63 -0.08 4.09 -7.14
CA ALA A 63 0.35 4.56 -5.83
C ALA A 63 -0.79 5.34 -5.18
N TRP A 64 -0.95 5.17 -3.87
CA TRP A 64 -1.99 5.75 -3.05
C TRP A 64 -1.37 6.45 -1.84
N ASP A 65 -1.58 7.76 -1.74
CA ASP A 65 -1.25 8.56 -0.57
C ASP A 65 -2.55 8.86 0.19
N ILE A 66 -2.65 8.34 1.41
CA ILE A 66 -3.85 8.40 2.23
C ILE A 66 -3.55 9.16 3.50
N TYR A 67 -4.29 10.24 3.73
CA TYR A 67 -4.26 11.01 4.95
C TYR A 67 -5.57 10.84 5.72
N ALA A 68 -5.49 10.24 6.92
CA ALA A 68 -6.57 10.23 7.89
C ALA A 68 -6.36 11.37 8.90
N GLY A 69 -7.32 12.29 8.96
CA GLY A 69 -7.32 13.43 9.87
C GLY A 69 -7.39 13.01 11.35
N GLU A 70 -6.99 13.90 12.25
CA GLU A 70 -6.93 13.61 13.70
C GLU A 70 -8.30 13.29 14.33
N SER A 71 -9.39 13.71 13.70
CA SER A 71 -10.77 13.42 14.12
C SER A 71 -11.18 11.95 13.92
N VAL A 72 -10.45 11.20 13.09
CA VAL A 72 -10.68 9.77 12.87
C VAL A 72 -10.09 9.01 14.07
N ALA A 73 -10.94 8.42 14.89
CA ALA A 73 -10.54 7.68 16.08
C ALA A 73 -10.08 6.26 15.74
N GLY A 74 -9.10 5.74 16.49
CA GLY A 74 -8.67 4.34 16.35
C GLY A 74 -8.03 4.01 15.00
N GLN A 75 -7.24 4.94 14.45
CA GLN A 75 -6.52 4.76 13.19
C GLN A 75 -5.66 3.48 13.24
N PRO A 76 -5.93 2.49 12.37
CA PRO A 76 -5.25 1.20 12.41
C PRO A 76 -3.82 1.31 11.86
N PRO A 77 -2.94 0.34 12.15
CA PRO A 77 -1.63 0.30 11.53
C PRO A 77 -1.73 0.11 10.02
N GLU A 78 -0.73 0.59 9.28
CA GLU A 78 -0.72 0.58 7.80
C GLU A 78 -0.94 -0.81 7.19
N GLY A 79 -0.40 -1.87 7.81
CA GLY A 79 -0.62 -3.24 7.35
C GLY A 79 -2.08 -3.70 7.43
N GLU A 80 -2.87 -3.19 8.38
CA GLU A 80 -4.31 -3.48 8.46
C GLU A 80 -5.10 -2.72 7.38
N VAL A 81 -4.70 -1.48 7.06
CA VAL A 81 -5.25 -0.73 5.92
C VAL A 81 -4.94 -1.45 4.60
N ALA A 82 -3.70 -1.90 4.43
CA ALA A 82 -3.27 -2.67 3.27
C ALA A 82 -4.06 -3.98 3.13
N ALA A 83 -4.28 -4.71 4.23
CA ALA A 83 -5.06 -5.95 4.22
C ALA A 83 -6.54 -5.70 3.86
N ALA A 84 -7.15 -4.65 4.39
CA ALA A 84 -8.52 -4.28 4.07
C ALA A 84 -8.66 -3.92 2.58
N LEU A 85 -7.73 -3.12 2.05
CA LEU A 85 -7.72 -2.76 0.64
C LEU A 85 -7.47 -3.98 -0.25
N ALA A 86 -6.51 -4.84 0.09
CA ALA A 86 -6.18 -6.04 -0.69
C ALA A 86 -7.40 -6.96 -0.85
N LYS A 87 -8.13 -7.17 0.24
CA LYS A 87 -9.34 -7.97 0.27
C LYS A 87 -10.49 -7.34 -0.52
N GLU A 88 -10.76 -6.05 -0.33
CA GLU A 88 -11.88 -5.36 -1.01
C GLU A 88 -11.62 -5.23 -2.51
N ALA A 89 -10.37 -4.98 -2.91
CA ALA A 89 -9.97 -4.78 -4.29
C ALA A 89 -9.60 -6.06 -5.05
N GLY A 90 -9.36 -7.17 -4.35
CA GLY A 90 -8.91 -8.41 -4.98
C GLY A 90 -7.51 -8.30 -5.59
N THR A 91 -6.66 -7.41 -5.07
CA THR A 91 -5.27 -7.25 -5.49
C THR A 91 -4.29 -7.29 -4.33
N THR A 92 -3.06 -7.67 -4.61
CA THR A 92 -1.95 -7.53 -3.69
C THR A 92 -1.67 -6.05 -3.48
N VAL A 93 -1.49 -5.67 -2.21
CA VAL A 93 -1.16 -4.32 -1.78
C VAL A 93 0.21 -4.33 -1.12
N LEU A 94 1.10 -3.44 -1.54
CA LEU A 94 2.40 -3.21 -0.92
C LEU A 94 2.34 -1.99 -0.01
N PHE A 95 3.10 -2.02 1.08
CA PHE A 95 3.32 -0.88 1.97
C PHE A 95 4.75 -0.88 2.53
N PRO A 96 5.31 0.28 2.90
CA PRO A 96 6.68 0.37 3.40
C PRO A 96 6.92 -0.51 4.62
N ALA A 97 8.05 -1.21 4.66
CA ALA A 97 8.47 -1.87 5.88
C ALA A 97 9.24 -0.91 6.77
N VAL A 98 8.60 -0.44 7.84
CA VAL A 98 9.21 0.40 8.87
C VAL A 98 10.52 -0.25 9.36
N GLU A 99 11.57 0.57 9.52
CA GLU A 99 12.93 0.20 9.97
C GLU A 99 13.81 -0.59 8.99
N ALA A 100 13.36 -0.85 7.76
CA ALA A 100 14.16 -1.56 6.76
C ALA A 100 14.74 -0.58 5.69
N PRO A 101 15.70 -1.02 4.85
CA PRO A 101 16.16 -0.21 3.71
C PRO A 101 14.97 0.26 2.85
N PRO A 102 15.06 1.41 2.16
CA PRO A 102 13.94 1.96 1.38
C PRO A 102 13.33 1.03 0.32
N SER A 103 14.07 0.01 -0.13
CA SER A 103 13.60 -1.01 -1.06
C SER A 103 12.81 -2.16 -0.41
N ALA A 104 12.71 -2.20 0.91
CA ALA A 104 12.01 -3.26 1.64
C ALA A 104 10.55 -2.87 1.89
N TYR A 105 9.65 -3.68 1.34
CA TYR A 105 8.21 -3.51 1.49
C TYR A 105 7.61 -4.77 2.10
N TRP A 106 6.40 -4.63 2.62
CA TRP A 106 5.50 -5.75 2.87
C TRP A 106 4.51 -5.83 1.71
N ALA A 107 4.09 -7.04 1.36
CA ALA A 107 2.96 -7.31 0.48
C ALA A 107 1.89 -8.08 1.25
N VAL A 108 0.64 -7.67 1.05
CA VAL A 108 -0.56 -8.37 1.55
C VAL A 108 -1.39 -8.82 0.36
N THR A 109 -1.64 -10.12 0.25
CA THR A 109 -2.49 -10.68 -0.82
C THR A 109 -3.97 -10.64 -0.42
N PRO A 110 -4.91 -10.74 -1.38
CA PRO A 110 -6.35 -10.80 -1.09
C PRO A 110 -6.75 -11.95 -0.16
N GLU A 111 -5.99 -13.04 -0.19
CA GLU A 111 -6.16 -14.23 0.65
C GLU A 111 -5.62 -14.05 2.08
N GLY A 112 -4.96 -12.92 2.35
CA GLY A 112 -4.40 -12.58 3.66
C GLY A 112 -2.97 -13.06 3.90
N LEU A 113 -2.25 -13.52 2.86
CA LEU A 113 -0.81 -13.77 2.99
C LEU A 113 -0.10 -12.44 3.18
N VAL A 114 0.72 -12.33 4.22
CA VAL A 114 1.63 -11.19 4.46
C VAL A 114 3.06 -11.69 4.27
N THR A 115 3.82 -11.08 3.38
CA THR A 115 5.21 -11.45 3.08
C THR A 115 6.08 -10.22 2.83
N ARG A 116 7.37 -10.31 3.12
CA ARG A 116 8.32 -9.29 2.67
C ARG A 116 8.49 -9.35 1.15
N VAL A 117 8.73 -8.20 0.56
CA VAL A 117 9.08 -8.02 -0.85
C VAL A 117 10.19 -6.98 -1.00
N ARG A 118 10.98 -7.11 -2.06
CA ARG A 118 11.97 -6.11 -2.48
C ARG A 118 11.45 -5.38 -3.70
N LEU A 119 11.32 -4.06 -3.56
CA LEU A 119 10.86 -3.17 -4.61
C LEU A 119 11.99 -2.24 -5.02
N GLU A 120 12.25 -2.18 -6.32
CA GLU A 120 13.30 -1.34 -6.92
C GLU A 120 12.64 -0.39 -7.94
N PRO A 121 12.67 0.93 -7.70
CA PRO A 121 12.33 1.91 -8.71
C PRO A 121 13.49 2.05 -9.72
N SER A 122 13.17 2.24 -11.00
CA SER A 122 14.14 2.65 -12.02
C SER A 122 14.50 4.13 -11.87
N ASP A 123 15.61 4.54 -12.51
CA ASP A 123 16.02 5.96 -12.60
C ASP A 123 15.25 6.74 -13.70
N ASP A 124 14.17 6.17 -14.26
CA ASP A 124 13.33 6.84 -15.26
C ASP A 124 12.35 7.84 -14.61
N GLU A 125 11.84 8.79 -15.40
CA GLU A 125 10.77 9.71 -14.99
C GLU A 125 9.53 9.53 -15.89
N PRO A 126 8.38 9.03 -15.38
CA PRO A 126 8.14 8.56 -14.01
C PRO A 126 8.76 7.19 -13.74
N PRO A 127 9.13 6.82 -12.51
CA PRO A 127 9.84 5.57 -12.23
C PRO A 127 9.07 4.31 -12.66
N VAL A 128 9.81 3.28 -13.07
CA VAL A 128 9.29 1.92 -13.28
C VAL A 128 9.60 1.08 -12.05
N PHE A 129 8.57 0.59 -11.37
CA PHE A 129 8.68 -0.21 -10.17
C PHE A 129 8.77 -1.69 -10.50
N THR A 130 9.85 -2.34 -10.07
CA THR A 130 10.06 -3.79 -10.26
C THR A 130 10.12 -4.48 -8.91
N VAL A 131 9.32 -5.54 -8.72
CA VAL A 131 9.43 -6.42 -7.55
C VAL A 131 10.41 -7.53 -7.85
N THR A 132 11.65 -7.37 -7.37
CA THR A 132 12.74 -8.30 -7.71
C THR A 132 12.70 -9.60 -6.90
N ALA A 133 12.15 -9.56 -5.67
CA ALA A 133 12.12 -10.72 -4.79
C ALA A 133 10.96 -10.70 -3.78
N VAL A 134 10.54 -11.88 -3.33
CA VAL A 134 9.53 -12.10 -2.28
C VAL A 134 9.94 -13.24 -1.35
N GLU A 135 9.54 -13.24 -0.08
CA GLU A 135 9.85 -14.35 0.85
C GLU A 135 8.91 -15.55 0.73
N ALA A 136 7.67 -15.30 0.30
CA ALA A 136 6.68 -16.31 0.00
C ALA A 136 6.08 -16.06 -1.40
N PRO A 137 5.66 -17.12 -2.13
CA PRO A 137 5.06 -16.95 -3.46
C PRO A 137 3.83 -16.03 -3.42
N VAL A 138 3.82 -15.02 -4.30
CA VAL A 138 2.68 -14.11 -4.51
C VAL A 138 2.17 -14.31 -5.94
N PRO A 139 0.95 -14.84 -6.15
CA PRO A 139 0.46 -15.18 -7.49
C PRO A 139 0.45 -14.01 -8.50
N GLN A 140 0.20 -12.79 -8.03
CA GLN A 140 0.17 -11.58 -8.86
C GLN A 140 1.56 -11.02 -9.18
N LEU A 141 2.63 -11.59 -8.61
CA LEU A 141 4.02 -11.19 -8.84
C LEU A 141 4.84 -12.38 -9.34
N PRO A 142 4.48 -12.99 -10.49
CA PRO A 142 5.11 -14.23 -10.97
C PRO A 142 6.57 -14.05 -11.41
N GLY A 143 7.01 -12.82 -11.67
CA GLY A 143 8.39 -12.50 -12.04
C GLY A 143 9.35 -12.40 -10.85
N ALA A 144 8.84 -12.30 -9.62
CA ALA A 144 9.66 -12.10 -8.44
C ALA A 144 10.37 -13.41 -8.01
N VAL A 145 11.65 -13.32 -7.67
CA VAL A 145 12.40 -14.46 -7.15
C VAL A 145 11.97 -14.77 -5.72
N VAL A 146 11.53 -15.99 -5.46
CA VAL A 146 11.20 -16.42 -4.09
C VAL A 146 12.48 -16.76 -3.34
N THR A 147 12.84 -15.95 -2.35
CA THR A 147 14.06 -16.12 -1.54
C THR A 147 13.87 -15.52 -0.15
N ARG A 148 14.62 -16.01 0.85
CA ARG A 148 14.61 -15.41 2.20
C ARG A 148 15.53 -14.19 2.24
N PHE A 149 15.11 -13.11 2.89
CA PHE A 149 15.94 -11.92 3.07
C PHE A 149 16.83 -12.08 4.30
N ALA A 150 18.05 -12.57 4.10
CA ALA A 150 19.01 -12.82 5.17
C ALA A 150 19.41 -11.56 5.97
N GLU A 151 19.27 -10.38 5.37
CA GLU A 151 19.57 -9.08 5.97
C GLU A 151 18.61 -8.74 7.13
N ILE A 152 17.36 -9.20 7.07
CA ILE A 152 16.31 -8.95 8.08
C ILE A 152 16.46 -9.89 9.29
N VAL A 153 17.09 -11.06 9.11
CA VAL A 153 17.32 -12.04 10.19
C VAL A 153 18.35 -11.56 11.21
N ARG A 154 19.25 -10.63 10.84
CA ARG A 154 20.25 -10.09 11.79
C ARG A 154 19.70 -9.03 12.73
N GLU A 155 18.68 -8.28 12.33
CA GLU A 155 18.06 -7.22 13.15
C GLU A 155 16.95 -7.74 14.07
N GLN A 156 16.39 -8.93 13.79
CA GLN A 156 15.39 -9.57 14.64
C GLN A 156 15.97 -10.51 15.72
N ARG A 157 17.29 -10.51 15.96
CA ARG A 157 17.80 -11.19 17.16
C ARG A 157 17.39 -10.36 18.38
N PRO A 158 16.55 -10.88 19.30
CA PRO A 158 16.43 -10.24 20.58
C PRO A 158 17.80 -10.33 21.27
N ASP A 159 18.25 -9.20 21.82
CA ASP A 159 19.22 -9.25 22.91
C ASP A 159 18.61 -10.15 23.98
N ASN A 160 19.26 -11.27 24.24
CA ASN A 160 18.82 -12.23 25.22
C ASN A 160 20.06 -12.95 25.78
N PRO A 161 20.18 -13.13 27.11
CA PRO A 161 19.93 -12.22 28.23
C PRO A 161 21.21 -11.57 28.79
#